data_AF-A0A078H232-F1
#
_entry.id   AF-A0A078H232-F1
#
_cell.length_a   1.000
_cell.length_b   1.000
_cell.length_c   1.000
_cell.angle_alpha   90.00
_cell.angle_beta   90.00
_cell.angle_gamma   90.00
#
_symmetry.space_group_name_H-M   'P 1'
#
loop_
_entity.id
_entity.type
_entity.pdbx_description
1 polymer ?
#
loop_
_entity_poly.entity_id
_entity_poly.type
_entity_poly.pdbx_seq_one_letter_code
_entity_poly.pdbx_strand_id
1 'polypeptide(L)'
;MGSKWRKAKLALGLNLCLYVPKTLEESSSLSRRSNDAVSLSPVTVPRPTTPTPSSSGLRLPRSISISSSKKTCAICLTTMKAGQGHAIFTAECSHSFHFHCITTNVQHGNQICPVCRAKWNESKPIPAVFNDDEALEPQHHNPAESTKPGGVSGKLEVKTYPEISEVVRSVSFKDFSVLINLKAPPVSSSSSSSRAPVDLVTVLDVSGSMAGTKLALLKRAMGFALQAVNSLVSNGGTNIAEGLTKGAKVLIDRRFKNSVSSIVLLSDGQDTYTMTSPTGSNTKGADYKTLLPKEVNRIPVHAFGFGADHDASLMHSIAENSGGTFSFIESETVIQDAFAQCIGGLLSVMVQELRVKIECVHPMLKIGSVKAGSYRFDSRTGSIEVGDLYAEEERNFLVNLDVPVVDGVLDTMSLLKVGCVYRDPVTKETVDLSNSGEVKILRPVLEQRPVVSVEVDRQKIRLRAAEAISEARVLAERGDLTGAVSVLETCRGVLSETVSGKAGDALCVSLCAELKETQERMASRQVYESSGRAYVLAGLSSHSWQRATARGDMSDTTTMSYQTQSMVDMVNLSQTMTPSARRKLRQALTFPARPRAR
;
A
#
# COMPACT_ATOMS: atom_id res chain seq x y z
N MET A 1 27.92 -3.91 20.90
CA MET A 1 27.81 -3.72 19.43
C MET A 1 26.73 -2.69 19.01
N GLY A 2 26.41 -1.67 19.81
CA GLY A 2 25.24 -0.79 19.54
C GLY A 2 25.45 0.43 18.61
N SER A 3 26.66 0.66 18.08
CA SER A 3 27.00 1.93 17.40
C SER A 3 26.67 1.97 15.90
N LYS A 4 26.73 0.83 15.19
CA LYS A 4 26.43 0.78 13.74
C LYS A 4 24.93 0.98 13.45
N TRP A 5 24.05 0.41 14.27
CA TRP A 5 22.59 0.54 14.14
C TRP A 5 22.07 1.97 14.37
N ARG A 6 22.69 2.74 15.29
CA ARG A 6 22.32 4.16 15.50
C ARG A 6 22.63 5.05 14.29
N LYS A 7 23.64 4.72 13.49
CA LYS A 7 23.94 5.46 12.25
C LYS A 7 22.90 5.17 11.15
N ALA A 8 22.46 3.92 11.01
CA ALA A 8 21.35 3.57 10.09
C ALA A 8 20.04 4.30 10.44
N LYS A 9 19.72 4.45 11.74
CA LYS A 9 18.53 5.21 12.18
C LYS A 9 18.58 6.70 11.80
N LEU A 10 19.77 7.31 11.70
CA LEU A 10 19.94 8.69 11.27
C LEU A 10 19.87 8.85 9.75
N ALA A 11 20.38 7.88 8.98
CA ALA A 11 20.33 7.90 7.53
C ALA A 11 18.92 7.72 6.92
N LEU A 12 17.99 7.08 7.66
CA LEU A 12 16.68 6.70 7.12
C LEU A 12 15.53 7.69 7.43
N GLY A 13 15.70 8.69 8.29
CA GLY A 13 14.69 9.73 8.55
C GLY A 13 13.32 9.28 9.13
N LEU A 14 13.09 7.98 9.33
CA LEU A 14 11.80 7.41 9.74
C LEU A 14 11.50 7.65 11.23
N ASN A 15 10.82 8.76 11.53
CA ASN A 15 10.21 9.04 12.84
C ASN A 15 8.93 8.22 13.06
N LEU A 16 9.04 6.89 13.08
CA LEU A 16 7.90 6.00 13.32
C LEU A 16 7.58 5.90 14.83
N CYS A 17 6.35 6.24 15.22
CA CYS A 17 5.86 6.05 16.58
C CYS A 17 5.14 4.71 16.71
N LEU A 18 5.58 3.85 17.64
CA LEU A 18 4.97 2.55 17.88
C LEU A 18 3.87 2.66 18.96
N TYR A 19 2.68 2.13 18.68
CA TYR A 19 1.65 1.90 19.69
C TYR A 19 1.31 0.40 19.75
N VAL A 20 1.21 -0.12 20.98
CA VAL A 20 0.89 -1.51 21.26
C VAL A 20 -0.32 -1.50 22.19
N PRO A 21 -1.50 -2.01 21.76
CA PRO A 21 -2.65 -2.12 22.63
C PRO A 21 -2.31 -3.00 23.85
N LYS A 22 -2.65 -2.53 25.05
CA LYS A 22 -2.56 -3.39 26.25
C LYS A 22 -3.68 -4.43 26.18
N THR A 23 -3.33 -5.71 26.31
CA THR A 23 -4.31 -6.75 26.58
C THR A 23 -4.94 -6.51 27.94
N LEU A 24 -6.27 -6.39 27.98
CA LEU A 24 -7.04 -6.47 29.20
C LEU A 24 -7.11 -7.94 29.59
N GLU A 25 -6.17 -8.39 30.43
CA GLU A 25 -6.39 -9.63 31.19
C GLU A 25 -7.41 -9.33 32.30
N GLU A 26 -8.48 -10.12 32.34
CA GLU A 26 -9.48 -10.03 33.40
C GLU A 26 -8.87 -10.49 34.73
N SER A 27 -8.82 -9.58 35.69
CA SER A 27 -8.34 -9.87 37.04
C SER A 27 -9.36 -10.70 37.84
N SER A 28 -9.26 -12.03 37.77
CA SER A 28 -9.98 -12.95 38.67
C SER A 28 -9.14 -14.16 39.09
N SER A 29 -8.17 -13.94 40.00
CA SER A 29 -7.24 -14.97 40.48
C SER A 29 -7.04 -14.96 42.01
N LEU A 30 -8.14 -15.06 42.77
CA LEU A 30 -8.18 -15.49 44.18
C LEU A 30 -9.46 -16.32 44.38
N SER A 31 -9.51 -17.45 45.08
CA SER A 31 -8.45 -18.20 45.79
C SER A 31 -8.84 -19.70 45.88
N ARG A 32 -7.88 -20.59 46.15
CA ARG A 32 -8.14 -22.04 46.30
C ARG A 32 -8.90 -22.33 47.60
N ARG A 33 -9.84 -23.28 47.55
CA ARG A 33 -10.48 -23.87 48.73
C ARG A 33 -9.48 -24.64 49.59
N SER A 34 -9.57 -24.43 50.91
CA SER A 34 -9.31 -25.43 51.94
C SER A 34 -10.26 -25.12 53.11
N ASN A 35 -10.98 -26.13 53.59
CA ASN A 35 -11.88 -26.00 54.75
C ASN A 35 -11.03 -25.75 56.03
N ASP A 36 -11.53 -25.36 57.20
CA ASP A 36 -12.84 -25.67 57.82
C ASP A 36 -13.18 -24.74 59.02
N ALA A 37 -14.46 -24.78 59.42
CA ALA A 37 -15.00 -24.55 60.77
C ALA A 37 -15.09 -23.13 61.45
N VAL A 38 -16.30 -22.87 61.99
CA VAL A 38 -16.68 -21.95 63.12
C VAL A 38 -16.58 -20.42 62.90
N SER A 39 -17.50 -19.54 63.33
CA SER A 39 -18.96 -19.59 63.56
C SER A 39 -19.50 -18.15 63.86
N LEU A 40 -20.79 -17.90 63.61
CA LEU A 40 -21.65 -16.81 64.13
C LEU A 40 -21.37 -15.32 63.81
N SER A 41 -22.43 -14.64 63.35
CA SER A 41 -22.61 -13.17 63.33
C SER A 41 -23.14 -12.67 64.71
N PRO A 42 -23.27 -11.34 65.01
CA PRO A 42 -24.37 -10.52 64.45
C PRO A 42 -24.12 -8.99 64.24
N VAL A 43 -24.89 -8.39 63.29
CA VAL A 43 -25.80 -7.21 63.40
C VAL A 43 -25.36 -6.01 64.29
N THR A 44 -25.38 -4.73 63.84
CA THR A 44 -26.57 -3.83 63.75
C THR A 44 -26.29 -2.49 63.02
N VAL A 45 -27.34 -1.73 62.66
CA VAL A 45 -27.43 -0.57 61.71
C VAL A 45 -28.27 0.55 62.39
N PRO A 46 -27.96 1.89 62.37
CA PRO A 46 -28.17 2.76 61.19
C PRO A 46 -27.41 4.12 61.05
N ARG A 47 -27.83 4.89 60.03
CA ARG A 47 -27.69 6.36 59.75
C ARG A 47 -28.79 7.17 60.54
N PRO A 48 -29.12 8.48 60.33
CA PRO A 48 -28.50 9.61 59.58
C PRO A 48 -28.55 11.03 60.28
N THR A 49 -28.16 12.07 59.53
CA THR A 49 -28.57 13.52 59.56
C THR A 49 -27.61 14.62 60.10
N THR A 50 -27.75 15.79 59.46
CA THR A 50 -27.01 17.10 59.44
C THR A 50 -27.52 18.10 60.52
N PRO A 51 -26.96 19.33 60.78
CA PRO A 51 -26.23 20.25 59.87
C PRO A 51 -25.06 21.10 60.46
N THR A 52 -24.59 22.11 59.69
CA THR A 52 -23.40 22.99 59.83
C THR A 52 -23.62 24.28 60.66
N PRO A 53 -22.57 25.07 61.02
CA PRO A 53 -22.15 26.21 60.16
C PRO A 53 -20.65 26.66 60.18
N SER A 54 -20.21 27.31 59.08
CA SER A 54 -19.11 28.31 58.94
C SER A 54 -17.64 27.94 59.30
N SER A 55 -16.57 28.46 58.70
CA SER A 55 -16.33 29.54 57.69
C SER A 55 -15.04 29.22 56.89
N SER A 56 -14.97 29.29 55.56
CA SER A 56 -14.42 30.41 54.74
C SER A 56 -13.89 29.79 53.43
N GLY A 57 -13.91 30.37 52.21
CA GLY A 57 -14.56 31.57 51.70
C GLY A 57 -14.11 31.87 50.25
N LEU A 58 -15.05 31.91 49.29
CA LEU A 58 -15.03 32.62 47.97
C LEU A 58 -13.90 32.27 46.94
N ARG A 59 -14.06 32.36 45.61
CA ARG A 59 -15.19 32.34 44.62
C ARG A 59 -14.58 32.11 43.21
N LEU A 60 -15.37 31.63 42.24
CA LEU A 60 -14.96 31.61 40.82
C LEU A 60 -14.84 33.03 40.22
N PRO A 61 -14.14 33.18 39.08
CA PRO A 61 -14.59 34.06 38.01
C PRO A 61 -14.92 33.31 36.69
N ARG A 62 -15.76 33.95 35.87
CA ARG A 62 -16.15 33.52 34.51
C ARG A 62 -15.13 33.94 33.45
N SER A 63 -15.26 33.31 32.28
CA SER A 63 -14.60 33.56 30.99
C SER A 63 -14.34 35.04 30.61
N ILE A 64 -13.08 35.35 30.25
CA ILE A 64 -12.69 36.45 29.35
C ILE A 64 -11.56 35.98 28.41
N SER A 65 -11.79 36.20 27.11
CA SER A 65 -10.89 36.44 25.96
C SER A 65 -9.47 35.85 25.83
N ILE A 66 -9.18 35.50 24.58
CA ILE A 66 -7.86 35.12 24.02
C ILE A 66 -6.76 36.11 24.42
N SER A 67 -5.66 35.59 24.98
CA SER A 67 -4.37 36.26 25.03
C SER A 67 -3.27 35.27 24.65
N SER A 68 -2.67 35.47 23.48
CA SER A 68 -1.53 34.69 23.01
C SER A 68 -0.29 35.04 23.85
N SER A 69 -0.01 34.27 24.90
CA SER A 69 1.27 34.33 25.62
C SER A 69 2.40 33.91 24.66
N LYS A 70 3.00 34.90 24.01
CA LYS A 70 4.16 34.74 23.11
C LYS A 70 5.29 34.12 23.93
N LYS A 71 5.53 32.81 23.80
CA LYS A 71 6.66 32.15 24.47
C LYS A 71 7.95 32.80 23.94
N THR A 72 8.67 33.53 24.78
CA THR A 72 9.98 34.12 24.44
C THR A 72 11.08 33.11 24.76
N CYS A 73 12.11 33.06 23.92
CA CYS A 73 13.27 32.21 24.16
C CYS A 73 14.12 32.82 25.28
N ALA A 74 14.37 32.08 26.36
CA ALA A 74 15.12 32.62 27.51
C ALA A 74 16.63 32.87 27.25
N ILE A 75 17.12 32.67 26.03
CA ILE A 75 18.52 32.89 25.63
C ILE A 75 18.67 34.17 24.82
N CYS A 76 17.85 34.36 23.78
CA CYS A 76 17.90 35.55 22.90
C CYS A 76 16.74 36.53 23.12
N LEU A 77 15.83 36.22 24.05
CA LEU A 77 14.63 36.99 24.42
C LEU A 77 13.60 37.25 23.31
N THR A 78 13.84 36.78 22.08
CA THR A 78 12.90 36.91 20.96
C THR A 78 11.77 35.86 20.99
N THR A 79 10.69 36.11 20.23
CA THR A 79 9.48 35.28 20.26
C THR A 79 9.63 33.96 19.51
N MET A 80 9.24 32.85 20.14
CA MET A 80 9.21 31.51 19.54
C MET A 80 7.87 31.25 18.85
N LYS A 81 7.68 31.81 17.65
CA LYS A 81 6.58 31.43 16.74
C LYS A 81 7.05 30.33 15.77
N ALA A 82 6.27 29.26 15.67
CA ALA A 82 6.45 28.29 14.57
C ALA A 82 6.10 28.96 13.23
N GLY A 83 6.92 28.76 12.20
CA GLY A 83 6.68 29.25 10.83
C GLY A 83 7.67 30.28 10.28
N GLN A 84 8.62 30.81 11.07
CA GLN A 84 9.66 31.74 10.58
C GLN A 84 11.04 31.08 10.43
N GLY A 85 11.12 29.86 9.89
CA GLY A 85 12.39 29.16 9.59
C GLY A 85 13.23 28.70 10.80
N HIS A 86 12.92 29.13 12.02
CA HIS A 86 13.64 28.76 13.23
C HIS A 86 13.01 27.54 13.91
N ALA A 87 13.72 26.41 13.95
CA ALA A 87 13.29 25.23 14.70
C ALA A 87 13.19 25.54 16.21
N ILE A 88 12.24 24.92 16.90
CA ILE A 88 12.02 25.07 18.35
C ILE A 88 12.42 23.77 19.04
N PHE A 89 13.39 23.85 19.95
CA PHE A 89 13.73 22.75 20.85
C PHE A 89 12.88 22.85 22.11
N THR A 90 12.37 21.72 22.62
CA THR A 90 11.77 21.63 23.95
C THR A 90 12.52 20.57 24.74
N ALA A 91 13.12 20.98 25.86
CA ALA A 91 13.90 20.11 26.74
C ALA A 91 12.99 19.14 27.53
N GLU A 92 13.58 18.09 28.09
CA GLU A 92 12.87 17.12 28.95
C GLU A 92 12.20 17.79 30.17
N CYS A 93 12.80 18.88 30.68
CA CYS A 93 12.22 19.74 31.70
C CYS A 93 11.11 20.70 31.19
N SER A 94 10.53 20.43 30.01
CA SER A 94 9.43 21.17 29.36
C SER A 94 9.67 22.65 29.02
N HIS A 95 10.92 23.13 29.11
CA HIS A 95 11.31 24.47 28.68
C HIS A 95 11.65 24.50 27.19
N SER A 96 11.15 25.51 26.47
CA SER A 96 11.36 25.68 25.03
C SER A 96 12.36 26.78 24.71
N PHE A 97 13.13 26.60 23.63
CA PHE A 97 14.16 27.51 23.12
C PHE A 97 14.18 27.46 21.59
N HIS A 98 14.70 28.50 20.91
CA HIS A 98 15.12 28.31 19.51
C HIS A 98 16.27 27.29 19.46
N PHE A 99 16.23 26.40 18.46
CA PHE A 99 17.19 25.32 18.31
C PHE A 99 18.62 25.85 18.20
N HIS A 100 18.86 26.88 17.38
CA HIS A 100 20.18 27.52 17.26
C HIS A 100 20.69 28.04 18.62
N CYS A 101 19.86 28.79 19.35
CA CYS A 101 20.24 29.33 20.67
C CYS A 101 20.59 28.25 21.69
N ILE A 102 19.92 27.09 21.66
CA ILE A 102 20.23 26.00 22.59
C ILE A 102 21.51 25.25 22.16
N THR A 103 21.72 25.03 20.85
CA THR A 103 22.95 24.39 20.36
C THR A 103 24.19 25.21 20.68
N THR A 104 24.15 26.55 20.52
CA THR A 104 25.26 27.43 20.87
C THR A 104 25.58 27.32 22.37
N ASN A 105 24.58 27.26 23.24
CA ASN A 105 24.80 27.17 24.68
C ASN A 105 25.44 25.82 25.09
N VAL A 106 25.02 24.71 24.45
CA VAL A 106 25.64 23.38 24.63
C VAL A 106 27.07 23.35 24.10
N GLN A 107 27.35 23.98 22.96
CA GLN A 107 28.70 24.03 22.36
C GLN A 107 29.72 24.74 23.27
N HIS A 108 29.29 25.69 24.10
CA HIS A 108 30.13 26.34 25.11
C HIS A 108 30.23 25.54 26.44
N GLY A 109 29.78 24.28 26.46
CA GLY A 109 29.92 23.36 27.60
C GLY A 109 28.79 23.37 28.63
N ASN A 110 27.76 24.22 28.47
CA ASN A 110 26.67 24.32 29.43
C ASN A 110 25.62 23.21 29.23
N GLN A 111 25.76 22.10 29.97
CA GLN A 111 24.80 20.98 29.97
C GLN A 111 23.66 21.13 31.00
N ILE A 112 23.25 22.35 31.32
CA ILE A 112 22.13 22.63 32.24
C ILE A 112 21.09 23.52 31.56
N CYS A 113 19.81 23.26 31.82
CA CYS A 113 18.74 24.09 31.31
C CYS A 113 18.87 25.55 31.82
N PRO A 114 18.95 26.58 30.95
CA PRO A 114 19.11 27.97 31.39
C PRO A 114 18.01 28.49 32.33
N VAL A 115 16.79 27.94 32.22
CA VAL A 115 15.63 28.37 33.02
C VAL A 115 15.53 27.68 34.38
N CYS A 116 15.64 26.34 34.43
CA CYS A 116 15.42 25.54 35.65
C CYS A 116 16.65 24.78 36.16
N ARG A 117 17.82 24.94 35.52
CA ARG A 117 19.10 24.29 35.87
C ARG A 117 19.11 22.76 35.91
N ALA A 118 18.06 22.09 35.44
CA ALA A 118 18.04 20.64 35.25
C ALA A 118 19.22 20.20 34.36
N LYS A 119 20.02 19.24 34.84
CA LYS A 119 21.14 18.65 34.09
C LYS A 119 20.60 17.81 32.94
N TRP A 120 21.23 17.92 31.77
CA TRP A 120 20.93 17.09 30.61
C TRP A 120 21.85 15.88 30.60
N ASN A 121 21.28 14.67 30.61
CA ASN A 121 22.07 13.45 30.73
C ASN A 121 22.94 13.20 29.48
N GLU A 122 24.22 12.93 29.70
CA GLU A 122 25.20 12.70 28.63
C GLU A 122 24.84 11.49 27.75
N SER A 123 24.51 11.73 26.48
CA SER A 123 24.91 10.84 25.37
C SER A 123 24.56 11.42 23.99
N LYS A 124 25.32 12.44 23.54
CA LYS A 124 25.51 12.83 22.12
C LYS A 124 26.54 13.97 22.02
N PRO A 125 27.71 13.77 21.38
CA PRO A 125 28.40 14.90 20.78
C PRO A 125 27.62 15.35 19.54
N ILE A 126 27.44 16.66 19.39
CA ILE A 126 26.96 17.29 18.14
C ILE A 126 28.17 17.35 17.20
N PRO A 127 28.09 16.90 15.94
CA PRO A 127 29.18 17.10 14.98
C PRO A 127 29.44 18.59 14.77
N ALA A 128 30.69 19.02 14.93
CA ALA A 128 31.12 20.37 14.63
C ALA A 128 31.41 20.52 13.13
N VAL A 129 31.00 21.65 12.56
CA VAL A 129 31.46 22.25 11.29
C VAL A 129 31.45 21.35 10.04
N PHE A 130 30.53 21.63 9.13
CA PHE A 130 30.79 21.47 7.70
C PHE A 130 31.36 22.81 7.20
N ASN A 131 32.56 22.78 6.63
CA ASN A 131 33.09 23.93 5.87
C ASN A 131 32.40 23.90 4.50
N ASP A 132 31.76 25.01 4.14
CA ASP A 132 31.00 25.19 2.90
C ASP A 132 31.78 26.19 2.02
N ASP A 133 32.93 25.74 1.52
CA ASP A 133 33.88 26.52 0.70
C ASP A 133 34.58 25.59 -0.31
N GLU A 134 33.92 25.29 -1.43
CA GLU A 134 34.56 24.78 -2.64
C GLU A 134 34.10 25.62 -3.84
N ALA A 135 35.06 26.14 -4.61
CA ALA A 135 34.81 27.19 -5.59
C ALA A 135 34.24 26.64 -6.92
N LEU A 136 33.26 27.36 -7.48
CA LEU A 136 32.67 27.03 -8.78
C LEU A 136 33.61 27.40 -9.94
N GLU A 137 33.99 26.43 -10.77
CA GLU A 137 34.54 26.71 -12.10
C GLU A 137 33.42 26.99 -13.12
N PRO A 138 33.53 28.02 -13.99
CA PRO A 138 32.49 28.34 -14.96
C PRO A 138 32.60 27.47 -16.22
N GLN A 139 31.60 26.61 -16.47
CA GLN A 139 31.51 25.91 -17.76
C GLN A 139 30.84 26.80 -18.82
N HIS A 140 31.49 26.93 -19.98
CA HIS A 140 31.01 27.71 -21.11
C HIS A 140 29.80 27.04 -21.81
N HIS A 141 28.74 27.81 -22.04
CA HIS A 141 27.62 27.39 -22.88
C HIS A 141 27.95 27.48 -24.38
N ASN A 142 27.60 26.42 -25.12
CA ASN A 142 27.35 26.49 -26.57
C ASN A 142 25.85 26.17 -26.82
N PRO A 143 25.10 27.01 -27.55
CA PRO A 143 23.66 26.82 -27.73
C PRO A 143 23.30 26.18 -29.08
N ALA A 144 22.92 24.90 -29.07
CA ALA A 144 22.14 24.29 -30.16
C ALA A 144 21.50 22.97 -29.71
N GLU A 145 20.23 22.98 -29.28
CA GLU A 145 19.21 22.01 -29.74
C GLU A 145 17.79 22.37 -29.29
N SER A 146 16.81 21.78 -29.99
CA SER A 146 15.41 22.18 -30.07
C SER A 146 14.60 22.17 -28.75
N THR A 147 13.77 23.21 -28.60
CA THR A 147 12.78 23.38 -27.54
C THR A 147 11.77 22.23 -27.45
N LYS A 148 11.73 21.52 -26.31
CA LYS A 148 10.56 20.72 -25.89
C LYS A 148 9.63 21.61 -25.03
N PRO A 149 8.30 21.46 -25.10
CA PRO A 149 7.39 22.19 -24.21
C PRO A 149 7.64 21.76 -22.75
N GLY A 150 7.86 22.73 -21.87
CA GLY A 150 8.29 22.49 -20.49
C GLY A 150 7.25 21.75 -19.66
N GLY A 151 7.57 20.50 -19.29
CA GLY A 151 6.77 19.74 -18.33
C GLY A 151 6.90 20.34 -16.92
N VAL A 152 5.77 20.57 -16.25
CA VAL A 152 5.74 20.96 -14.83
C VAL A 152 6.11 19.73 -14.00
N SER A 153 7.41 19.57 -13.76
CA SER A 153 7.98 18.46 -12.97
C SER A 153 7.34 18.42 -11.58
N GLY A 154 6.69 17.30 -11.25
CA GLY A 154 6.05 17.06 -9.94
C GLY A 154 4.53 16.81 -9.94
N LYS A 155 3.86 16.73 -11.10
CA LYS A 155 2.42 16.37 -11.19
C LYS A 155 2.21 14.99 -11.82
N LEU A 156 1.03 14.40 -11.58
CA LEU A 156 0.55 13.20 -12.25
C LEU A 156 0.59 13.37 -13.77
N GLU A 157 1.28 12.48 -14.47
CA GLU A 157 1.30 12.43 -15.93
C GLU A 157 0.09 11.61 -16.45
N VAL A 158 -0.56 12.11 -17.49
CA VAL A 158 -1.65 11.43 -18.20
C VAL A 158 -1.30 11.36 -19.67
N LYS A 159 -1.25 10.15 -20.22
CA LYS A 159 -0.99 9.84 -21.62
C LYS A 159 -2.16 9.06 -22.20
N THR A 160 -2.45 9.28 -23.48
CA THR A 160 -3.59 8.64 -24.14
C THR A 160 -3.23 8.18 -25.54
N TYR A 161 -3.59 6.93 -25.89
CA TYR A 161 -3.24 6.31 -27.16
C TYR A 161 -4.49 5.71 -27.82
N PRO A 162 -4.86 6.12 -29.05
CA PRO A 162 -5.87 5.41 -29.83
C PRO A 162 -5.31 4.08 -30.35
N GLU A 163 -6.17 3.07 -30.54
CA GLU A 163 -5.78 1.77 -31.10
C GLU A 163 -5.13 1.87 -32.48
N ILE A 164 -5.72 2.69 -33.35
CA ILE A 164 -5.20 3.09 -34.65
C ILE A 164 -5.38 4.60 -34.82
N SER A 165 -4.42 5.27 -35.45
CA SER A 165 -4.45 6.72 -35.62
C SER A 165 -5.51 7.21 -36.62
N GLU A 166 -6.02 6.33 -37.48
CA GLU A 166 -6.94 6.68 -38.57
C GLU A 166 -8.08 5.66 -38.69
N VAL A 167 -9.30 6.12 -39.01
CA VAL A 167 -10.46 5.27 -39.33
C VAL A 167 -11.25 5.91 -40.46
N VAL A 168 -11.48 5.18 -41.56
CA VAL A 168 -12.17 5.70 -42.77
C VAL A 168 -13.55 6.29 -42.43
N ARG A 169 -13.86 7.48 -42.98
CA ARG A 169 -15.03 8.28 -42.55
C ARG A 169 -16.39 7.62 -42.81
N SER A 170 -16.48 6.83 -43.88
CA SER A 170 -17.65 6.05 -44.29
C SER A 170 -17.87 4.76 -43.49
N VAL A 171 -16.97 4.43 -42.56
CA VAL A 171 -17.01 3.19 -41.77
C VAL A 171 -17.25 3.50 -40.29
N SER A 172 -18.15 2.73 -39.67
CA SER A 172 -18.30 2.65 -38.22
C SER A 172 -17.35 1.61 -37.65
N PHE A 173 -16.61 1.95 -36.59
CA PHE A 173 -15.71 1.03 -35.89
C PHE A 173 -16.28 0.77 -34.48
N LYS A 174 -16.70 -0.46 -34.21
CA LYS A 174 -17.17 -0.88 -32.88
C LYS A 174 -16.01 -1.36 -32.02
N ASP A 175 -16.14 -1.21 -30.70
CA ASP A 175 -15.12 -1.63 -29.72
C ASP A 175 -13.72 -1.02 -29.97
N PHE A 176 -13.67 0.19 -30.57
CA PHE A 176 -12.43 0.93 -30.78
C PHE A 176 -11.76 1.24 -29.44
N SER A 177 -10.58 0.68 -29.17
CA SER A 177 -9.93 0.89 -27.88
C SER A 177 -9.14 2.20 -27.84
N VAL A 178 -9.27 2.90 -26.72
CA VAL A 178 -8.40 4.02 -26.32
C VAL A 178 -7.74 3.64 -24.99
N LEU A 179 -6.41 3.63 -24.97
CA LEU A 179 -5.63 3.48 -23.75
C LEU A 179 -5.49 4.83 -23.04
N ILE A 180 -5.76 4.84 -21.74
CA ILE A 180 -5.38 5.91 -20.81
C ILE A 180 -4.29 5.35 -19.89
N ASN A 181 -3.08 5.89 -19.98
CA ASN A 181 -1.95 5.63 -19.10
C ASN A 181 -1.83 6.78 -18.10
N LEU A 182 -1.77 6.46 -16.82
CA LEU A 182 -1.57 7.38 -15.71
C LEU A 182 -0.23 7.04 -15.06
N LYS A 183 0.66 8.01 -14.84
CA LYS A 183 1.94 7.79 -14.17
C LYS A 183 2.14 8.78 -13.03
N ALA A 184 2.29 8.27 -11.82
CA ALA A 184 2.57 9.08 -10.64
C ALA A 184 3.98 9.72 -10.72
N PRO A 185 4.16 10.95 -10.19
CA PRO A 185 5.47 11.59 -10.19
C PRO A 185 6.50 10.81 -9.35
N PRO A 186 7.80 10.92 -9.67
CA PRO A 186 8.86 10.33 -8.86
C PRO A 186 9.02 11.07 -7.52
N VAL A 187 9.65 10.39 -6.54
CA VAL A 187 10.05 11.04 -5.30
C VAL A 187 11.20 12.01 -5.60
N SER A 188 10.98 13.31 -5.43
CA SER A 188 11.99 14.34 -5.70
C SER A 188 13.20 14.20 -4.78
N SER A 189 14.37 13.91 -5.36
CA SER A 189 15.63 13.60 -4.66
C SER A 189 16.39 14.83 -4.13
N SER A 190 16.04 16.04 -4.56
CA SER A 190 16.75 17.29 -4.28
C SER A 190 16.22 18.10 -3.09
N SER A 191 15.29 17.55 -2.32
CA SER A 191 14.88 18.10 -1.03
C SER A 191 14.76 16.98 0.01
N SER A 192 14.82 17.33 1.29
CA SER A 192 14.42 16.49 2.41
C SER A 192 12.89 16.32 2.41
N SER A 193 12.38 15.74 1.32
CA SER A 193 10.97 15.77 0.93
C SER A 193 10.11 15.19 2.04
N SER A 194 9.14 15.97 2.49
CA SER A 194 8.21 15.58 3.54
C SER A 194 7.23 14.56 2.99
N ARG A 195 7.68 13.31 2.88
CA ARG A 195 6.83 12.15 2.64
C ARG A 195 5.62 12.25 3.56
N ALA A 196 4.43 12.05 3.00
CA ALA A 196 3.21 12.01 3.79
C ALA A 196 3.37 11.06 4.99
N PRO A 197 2.93 11.45 6.20
CA PRO A 197 2.95 10.54 7.33
C PRO A 197 1.98 9.38 7.05
N VAL A 198 2.25 8.21 7.64
CA VAL A 198 1.54 6.97 7.30
C VAL A 198 1.22 6.17 8.56
N ASP A 199 -0.04 5.74 8.67
CA ASP A 199 -0.50 4.85 9.72
C ASP A 199 -0.54 3.40 9.20
N LEU A 200 0.36 2.56 9.71
CA LEU A 200 0.41 1.14 9.37
C LEU A 200 -0.06 0.32 10.57
N VAL A 201 -1.11 -0.47 10.39
CA VAL A 201 -1.53 -1.47 11.38
C VAL A 201 -1.24 -2.86 10.84
N THR A 202 -0.53 -3.68 11.61
CA THR A 202 -0.18 -5.04 11.23
C THR A 202 -0.98 -6.03 12.07
N VAL A 203 -1.79 -6.86 11.41
CA VAL A 203 -2.54 -7.97 12.00
C VAL A 203 -1.73 -9.24 11.77
N LEU A 204 -1.25 -9.83 12.86
CA LEU A 204 -0.35 -10.97 12.85
C LEU A 204 -1.09 -12.21 13.33
N ASP A 205 -1.08 -13.25 12.51
CA ASP A 205 -1.40 -14.59 12.97
C ASP A 205 -0.32 -15.06 13.96
N VAL A 206 -0.77 -15.47 15.14
CA VAL A 206 0.05 -16.06 16.21
C VAL A 206 -0.55 -17.40 16.64
N SER A 207 -1.27 -18.09 15.77
CA SER A 207 -1.72 -19.46 15.97
C SER A 207 -0.53 -20.44 16.02
N GLY A 208 -0.79 -21.68 16.44
CA GLY A 208 0.25 -22.70 16.58
C GLY A 208 0.99 -23.07 15.28
N SER A 209 0.44 -22.83 14.08
CA SER A 209 1.12 -23.10 12.81
C SER A 209 2.27 -22.13 12.51
N MET A 210 2.21 -20.91 13.03
CA MET A 210 3.25 -19.89 12.88
C MET A 210 4.52 -20.18 13.70
N ALA A 211 4.54 -21.25 14.51
CA ALA A 211 5.67 -21.62 15.35
C ALA A 211 6.97 -21.84 14.57
N GLY A 212 8.11 -21.70 15.25
CA GLY A 212 9.43 -21.88 14.65
C GLY A 212 9.82 -20.72 13.73
N THR A 213 10.33 -21.04 12.54
CA THR A 213 11.02 -20.06 11.67
C THR A 213 10.08 -19.03 11.04
N LYS A 214 8.81 -19.37 10.77
CA LYS A 214 7.77 -18.43 10.29
C LYS A 214 7.68 -17.19 11.18
N LEU A 215 7.34 -17.39 12.46
CA LEU A 215 7.27 -16.29 13.44
C LEU A 215 8.64 -15.64 13.68
N ALA A 216 9.76 -16.38 13.64
CA ALA A 216 11.09 -15.79 13.81
C ALA A 216 11.47 -14.82 12.67
N LEU A 217 11.16 -15.16 11.42
CA LEU A 217 11.39 -14.30 10.25
C LEU A 217 10.41 -13.14 10.20
N LEU A 218 9.15 -13.35 10.59
CA LEU A 218 8.17 -12.29 10.77
C LEU A 218 8.63 -11.25 11.81
N LYS A 219 9.11 -11.71 12.97
CA LYS A 219 9.70 -10.86 14.01
C LYS A 219 10.90 -10.06 13.49
N ARG A 220 11.72 -10.66 12.61
CA ARG A 220 12.87 -10.02 11.97
C ARG A 220 12.46 -8.95 10.95
N ALA A 221 11.50 -9.26 10.07
CA ALA A 221 10.97 -8.33 9.08
C ALA A 221 10.33 -7.10 9.75
N MET A 222 9.65 -7.32 10.88
CA MET A 222 9.09 -6.26 11.72
C MET A 222 10.10 -5.64 12.71
N GLY A 223 11.41 -5.73 12.44
CA GLY A 223 12.52 -5.34 13.32
C GLY A 223 12.61 -3.87 13.75
N PHE A 224 11.62 -3.03 13.43
CA PHE A 224 11.46 -1.69 14.00
C PHE A 224 10.41 -1.63 15.14
N ALA A 225 9.55 -2.65 15.25
CA ALA A 225 8.53 -2.83 16.29
C ALA A 225 8.99 -3.80 17.42
N LEU A 226 10.30 -4.00 17.55
CA LEU A 226 10.97 -5.12 18.23
C LEU A 226 10.39 -5.52 19.59
N GLN A 227 10.07 -4.59 20.49
CA GLN A 227 9.83 -4.97 21.89
C GLN A 227 8.55 -5.80 22.06
N ALA A 228 7.43 -5.39 21.44
CA ALA A 228 6.17 -6.14 21.50
C ALA A 228 6.14 -7.30 20.50
N VAL A 229 6.78 -7.14 19.34
CA VAL A 229 6.90 -8.20 18.34
C VAL A 229 7.73 -9.38 18.89
N ASN A 230 8.81 -9.11 19.64
CA ASN A 230 9.61 -10.17 20.25
C ASN A 230 8.87 -10.94 21.34
N SER A 231 7.94 -10.30 22.09
CA SER A 231 7.12 -10.97 23.10
C SER A 231 5.98 -11.83 22.54
N LEU A 232 5.72 -11.83 21.23
CA LEU A 232 4.70 -12.71 20.64
C LEU A 232 5.10 -14.19 20.78
N VAL A 233 4.15 -15.03 21.17
CA VAL A 233 4.29 -16.49 21.24
C VAL A 233 3.17 -17.10 20.42
N SER A 234 3.49 -18.09 19.58
CA SER A 234 2.51 -18.81 18.78
C SER A 234 1.69 -19.78 19.65
N ASN A 235 0.39 -19.56 19.80
CA ASN A 235 -0.55 -20.40 20.53
C ASN A 235 -2.01 -20.19 20.02
N GLY A 236 -2.85 -21.22 20.11
CA GLY A 236 -4.26 -21.16 19.71
C GLY A 236 -4.50 -21.30 18.20
N GLY A 237 -5.70 -20.89 17.76
CA GLY A 237 -6.17 -20.91 16.38
C GLY A 237 -6.27 -19.51 15.75
N THR A 238 -6.77 -19.45 14.52
CA THR A 238 -6.79 -18.23 13.69
C THR A 238 -8.21 -17.65 13.62
N ASN A 239 -8.37 -16.37 14.00
CA ASN A 239 -9.61 -15.58 13.86
C ASN A 239 -9.32 -14.30 13.05
N ILE A 240 -9.52 -14.36 11.74
CA ILE A 240 -9.18 -13.27 10.82
C ILE A 240 -10.16 -12.10 10.96
N ALA A 241 -11.45 -12.38 11.18
CA ALA A 241 -12.49 -11.35 11.27
C ALA A 241 -12.27 -10.41 12.46
N GLU A 242 -11.98 -10.99 13.64
CA GLU A 242 -11.74 -10.21 14.86
C GLU A 242 -10.41 -9.43 14.77
N GLY A 243 -9.37 -10.03 14.20
CA GLY A 243 -8.08 -9.38 13.97
C GLY A 243 -8.21 -8.13 13.09
N LEU A 244 -8.90 -8.25 11.95
CA LEU A 244 -9.17 -7.13 11.04
C LEU A 244 -10.09 -6.08 11.68
N THR A 245 -11.13 -6.51 12.42
CA THR A 245 -12.04 -5.60 13.14
C THR A 245 -11.29 -4.76 14.17
N LYS A 246 -10.41 -5.37 14.97
CA LYS A 246 -9.54 -4.66 15.93
C LYS A 246 -8.56 -3.73 15.20
N GLY A 247 -7.93 -4.20 14.12
CA GLY A 247 -6.97 -3.41 13.34
C GLY A 247 -7.59 -2.16 12.70
N ALA A 248 -8.77 -2.31 12.08
CA ALA A 248 -9.53 -1.19 11.55
C ALA A 248 -10.00 -0.25 12.65
N LYS A 249 -10.46 -0.76 13.81
CA LYS A 249 -10.85 0.08 14.95
C LYS A 249 -9.70 0.97 15.44
N VAL A 250 -8.49 0.43 15.55
CA VAL A 250 -7.28 1.23 15.87
C VAL A 250 -7.09 2.37 14.86
N LEU A 251 -7.35 2.13 13.58
CA LEU A 251 -7.29 3.17 12.55
C LEU A 251 -8.47 4.15 12.60
N ILE A 252 -9.67 3.72 12.95
CA ILE A 252 -10.87 4.58 12.98
C ILE A 252 -10.85 5.51 14.19
N ASP A 253 -10.48 4.99 15.37
CA ASP A 253 -10.54 5.68 16.66
C ASP A 253 -9.32 6.60 16.92
N ARG A 254 -8.32 6.61 16.04
CA ARG A 254 -7.09 7.41 16.21
C ARG A 254 -7.36 8.91 16.18
N ARG A 255 -6.79 9.62 17.17
CA ARG A 255 -6.94 11.09 17.34
C ARG A 255 -6.36 11.89 16.18
N PHE A 256 -5.25 11.43 15.60
CA PHE A 256 -4.59 12.06 14.46
C PHE A 256 -4.61 11.09 13.28
N LYS A 257 -5.25 11.52 12.19
CA LYS A 257 -5.40 10.70 10.98
C LYS A 257 -4.40 11.17 9.94
N ASN A 258 -3.38 10.36 9.69
CA ASN A 258 -2.45 10.59 8.60
C ASN A 258 -3.13 10.29 7.26
N SER A 259 -2.59 10.86 6.18
CA SER A 259 -3.19 10.82 4.83
C SER A 259 -3.28 9.39 4.32
N VAL A 260 -2.19 8.65 4.46
CA VAL A 260 -2.10 7.23 4.09
C VAL A 260 -2.36 6.37 5.32
N SER A 261 -3.27 5.40 5.20
CA SER A 261 -3.39 4.34 6.19
C SER A 261 -3.77 3.01 5.58
N SER A 262 -3.12 1.95 6.03
CA SER A 262 -3.28 0.60 5.48
C SER A 262 -3.14 -0.45 6.58
N ILE A 263 -3.80 -1.59 6.38
CA ILE A 263 -3.68 -2.78 7.21
C ILE A 263 -2.82 -3.80 6.46
N VAL A 264 -1.86 -4.42 7.15
CA VAL A 264 -1.14 -5.59 6.64
C VAL A 264 -1.59 -6.81 7.43
N LEU A 265 -2.19 -7.78 6.75
CA LEU A 265 -2.63 -9.06 7.31
C LEU A 265 -1.62 -10.15 6.95
N LEU A 266 -1.12 -10.88 7.94
CA LEU A 266 -0.11 -11.93 7.77
C LEU A 266 -0.62 -13.21 8.44
N SER A 267 -0.93 -14.27 7.67
CA SER A 267 -1.50 -15.52 8.18
C SER A 267 -1.08 -16.75 7.36
N ASP A 268 -0.89 -17.88 8.05
CA ASP A 268 -0.53 -19.18 7.47
C ASP A 268 -1.64 -20.24 7.59
N GLY A 269 -2.83 -19.84 8.05
CA GLY A 269 -3.93 -20.73 8.40
C GLY A 269 -5.26 -20.35 7.74
N GLN A 270 -6.25 -21.21 7.97
CA GLN A 270 -7.65 -20.96 7.60
C GLN A 270 -8.39 -20.35 8.80
N ASP A 271 -9.41 -19.53 8.54
CA ASP A 271 -10.20 -18.94 9.62
C ASP A 271 -11.02 -20.02 10.37
N THR A 272 -10.58 -20.34 11.58
CA THR A 272 -11.19 -21.39 12.40
C THR A 272 -12.50 -20.99 13.09
N TYR A 273 -12.84 -19.69 13.12
CA TYR A 273 -13.94 -19.16 13.94
C TYR A 273 -15.24 -18.88 13.17
N THR A 274 -15.23 -18.88 11.84
CA THR A 274 -16.47 -18.80 11.02
C THR A 274 -17.21 -20.13 10.86
N MET A 275 -16.61 -21.27 11.27
CA MET A 275 -17.20 -22.61 11.14
C MET A 275 -18.20 -22.99 12.24
N THR A 276 -18.38 -22.17 13.29
CA THR A 276 -19.13 -22.54 14.51
C THR A 276 -20.49 -21.85 14.68
N SER A 277 -21.12 -21.38 13.60
CA SER A 277 -22.54 -21.01 13.65
C SER A 277 -23.43 -22.26 13.79
N PRO A 278 -24.29 -22.39 14.82
CA PRO A 278 -25.03 -23.62 15.10
C PRO A 278 -26.19 -23.91 14.13
N THR A 279 -26.44 -23.04 13.15
CA THR A 279 -27.41 -23.26 12.07
C THR A 279 -26.72 -23.91 10.87
N GLY A 280 -26.88 -25.22 10.72
CA GLY A 280 -26.18 -26.05 9.74
C GLY A 280 -26.52 -25.78 8.27
N SER A 281 -26.04 -24.66 7.74
CA SER A 281 -26.00 -24.38 6.30
C SER A 281 -24.60 -24.69 5.77
N ASN A 282 -24.52 -25.61 4.80
CA ASN A 282 -23.28 -26.04 4.15
C ASN A 282 -22.78 -25.00 3.11
N THR A 283 -22.79 -23.71 3.47
CA THR A 283 -22.30 -22.62 2.62
C THR A 283 -20.77 -22.54 2.69
N LYS A 284 -20.13 -23.27 1.77
CA LYS A 284 -18.71 -23.06 1.42
C LYS A 284 -18.53 -21.59 0.98
N GLY A 285 -17.88 -20.80 1.83
CA GLY A 285 -17.75 -19.35 1.65
C GLY A 285 -18.69 -18.59 2.58
N ALA A 286 -18.28 -18.36 3.82
CA ALA A 286 -18.86 -17.32 4.65
C ALA A 286 -18.59 -15.97 3.95
N ASP A 287 -19.62 -15.22 3.60
CA ASP A 287 -19.47 -13.95 2.88
C ASP A 287 -18.93 -12.88 3.84
N TYR A 288 -17.59 -12.86 3.96
CA TYR A 288 -16.83 -12.03 4.89
C TYR A 288 -17.12 -10.53 4.76
N LYS A 289 -17.72 -10.10 3.64
CA LYS A 289 -18.29 -8.75 3.43
C LYS A 289 -19.35 -8.37 4.46
N THR A 290 -20.00 -9.36 5.08
CA THR A 290 -21.01 -9.16 6.14
C THR A 290 -20.39 -9.15 7.55
N LEU A 291 -19.21 -9.75 7.72
CA LEU A 291 -18.52 -9.90 9.01
C LEU A 291 -17.51 -8.78 9.27
N LEU A 292 -16.90 -8.24 8.22
CA LEU A 292 -16.06 -7.05 8.33
C LEU A 292 -16.95 -5.80 8.43
N PRO A 293 -16.74 -4.92 9.43
CA PRO A 293 -17.42 -3.63 9.49
C PRO A 293 -17.28 -2.87 8.17
N LYS A 294 -18.32 -2.10 7.78
CA LYS A 294 -18.33 -1.32 6.53
C LYS A 294 -17.18 -0.30 6.46
N GLU A 295 -16.64 0.03 7.62
CA GLU A 295 -15.51 0.91 7.85
C GLU A 295 -14.16 0.25 7.49
N VAL A 296 -14.06 -1.09 7.51
CA VAL A 296 -12.88 -1.86 7.02
C VAL A 296 -12.73 -1.70 5.51
N ASN A 297 -13.84 -1.71 4.77
CA ASN A 297 -13.86 -1.56 3.30
C ASN A 297 -13.36 -0.19 2.81
N ARG A 298 -12.99 0.73 3.72
CA ARG A 298 -12.37 2.03 3.42
C ARG A 298 -10.87 2.08 3.69
N ILE A 299 -10.27 0.97 4.11
CA ILE A 299 -8.86 0.87 4.48
C ILE A 299 -8.24 -0.30 3.70
N PRO A 300 -7.28 -0.08 2.80
CA PRO A 300 -6.59 -1.15 2.09
C PRO A 300 -6.04 -2.22 3.04
N VAL A 301 -6.29 -3.50 2.73
CA VAL A 301 -5.72 -4.65 3.43
C VAL A 301 -4.74 -5.37 2.50
N HIS A 302 -3.43 -5.25 2.73
CA HIS A 302 -2.44 -6.07 2.04
C HIS A 302 -2.30 -7.41 2.78
N ALA A 303 -2.70 -8.49 2.13
CA ALA A 303 -2.77 -9.83 2.72
C ALA A 303 -1.59 -10.71 2.25
N PHE A 304 -0.90 -11.33 3.20
CA PHE A 304 0.26 -12.19 2.99
C PHE A 304 -0.05 -13.60 3.48
N GLY A 305 -0.31 -14.51 2.54
CA GLY A 305 -0.56 -15.92 2.82
C GLY A 305 0.73 -16.73 2.81
N PHE A 306 1.02 -17.48 3.88
CA PHE A 306 2.25 -18.28 3.99
C PHE A 306 2.00 -19.78 3.78
N GLY A 307 2.77 -20.40 2.89
CA GLY A 307 2.74 -21.85 2.65
C GLY A 307 1.41 -22.39 2.12
N ALA A 308 1.25 -23.71 2.11
CA ALA A 308 0.09 -24.36 1.51
C ALA A 308 -1.20 -24.32 2.36
N ASP A 309 -1.09 -24.04 3.66
CA ASP A 309 -2.17 -24.27 4.63
C ASP A 309 -3.13 -23.07 4.82
N HIS A 310 -2.82 -21.90 4.24
CA HIS A 310 -3.63 -20.67 4.37
C HIS A 310 -4.85 -20.66 3.42
N ASP A 311 -5.92 -19.96 3.79
CA ASP A 311 -7.04 -19.74 2.87
C ASP A 311 -6.74 -18.60 1.88
N ALA A 312 -6.08 -18.96 0.78
CA ALA A 312 -5.77 -18.05 -0.32
C ALA A 312 -7.01 -17.35 -0.90
N SER A 313 -8.17 -18.03 -0.92
CA SER A 313 -9.39 -17.51 -1.55
C SER A 313 -10.03 -16.43 -0.68
N LEU A 314 -10.08 -16.66 0.64
CA LEU A 314 -10.50 -15.68 1.63
C LEU A 314 -9.55 -14.48 1.67
N MET A 315 -8.23 -14.72 1.76
CA MET A 315 -7.24 -13.64 1.85
C MET A 315 -7.19 -12.77 0.60
N HIS A 316 -7.29 -13.36 -0.59
CA HIS A 316 -7.47 -12.62 -1.84
C HIS A 316 -8.76 -11.80 -1.84
N SER A 317 -9.88 -12.38 -1.40
CA SER A 317 -11.16 -11.68 -1.33
C SER A 317 -11.12 -10.49 -0.36
N ILE A 318 -10.45 -10.62 0.79
CA ILE A 318 -10.27 -9.51 1.75
C ILE A 318 -9.44 -8.38 1.12
N ALA A 319 -8.33 -8.71 0.46
CA ALA A 319 -7.46 -7.73 -0.19
C ALA A 319 -8.18 -6.98 -1.32
N GLU A 320 -8.81 -7.72 -2.24
CA GLU A 320 -9.47 -7.14 -3.42
C GLU A 320 -10.64 -6.23 -3.03
N ASN A 321 -11.48 -6.64 -2.08
CA ASN A 321 -12.64 -5.84 -1.65
C ASN A 321 -12.28 -4.62 -0.78
N SER A 322 -11.05 -4.53 -0.26
CA SER A 322 -10.58 -3.40 0.56
C SER A 322 -9.73 -2.38 -0.21
N GLY A 323 -9.35 -2.67 -1.46
CA GLY A 323 -8.39 -1.87 -2.22
C GLY A 323 -6.92 -2.18 -1.92
N GLY A 324 -6.65 -3.31 -1.26
CA GLY A 324 -5.32 -3.81 -0.98
C GLY A 324 -4.81 -4.79 -2.03
N THR A 325 -3.80 -5.58 -1.69
CA THR A 325 -3.21 -6.59 -2.58
C THR A 325 -2.94 -7.91 -1.85
N PHE A 326 -3.06 -9.03 -2.55
CA PHE A 326 -2.75 -10.35 -2.01
C PHE A 326 -1.39 -10.84 -2.52
N SER A 327 -0.53 -11.29 -1.62
CA SER A 327 0.80 -11.84 -1.90
C SER A 327 0.92 -13.25 -1.32
N PHE A 328 1.44 -14.18 -2.12
CA PHE A 328 1.66 -15.56 -1.73
C PHE A 328 3.14 -15.82 -1.43
N ILE A 329 3.42 -16.29 -0.23
CA ILE A 329 4.77 -16.57 0.27
C ILE A 329 4.97 -18.08 0.41
N GLU A 330 5.60 -18.68 -0.61
CA GLU A 330 5.83 -20.12 -0.72
C GLU A 330 7.05 -20.60 0.10
N SER A 331 8.05 -19.74 0.26
CA SER A 331 9.32 -20.03 0.93
C SER A 331 9.71 -18.97 1.95
N GLU A 332 10.46 -19.39 2.97
CA GLU A 332 10.94 -18.53 4.07
C GLU A 332 11.87 -17.39 3.60
N THR A 333 12.60 -17.62 2.51
CA THR A 333 13.53 -16.66 1.90
C THR A 333 12.84 -15.43 1.33
N VAL A 334 11.60 -15.57 0.85
CA VAL A 334 10.84 -14.51 0.17
C VAL A 334 10.08 -13.60 1.14
N ILE A 335 9.82 -14.03 2.39
CA ILE A 335 9.08 -13.24 3.40
C ILE A 335 9.58 -11.80 3.51
N GLN A 336 10.91 -11.65 3.61
CA GLN A 336 11.54 -10.37 3.87
C GLN A 336 11.45 -9.43 2.67
N ASP A 337 11.75 -9.93 1.47
CA ASP A 337 11.72 -9.16 0.23
C ASP A 337 10.28 -8.75 -0.11
N ALA A 338 9.31 -9.66 0.07
CA ALA A 338 7.88 -9.39 -0.12
C ALA A 338 7.35 -8.28 0.80
N PHE A 339 7.71 -8.33 2.09
CA PHE A 339 7.33 -7.29 3.05
C PHE A 339 8.02 -5.96 2.72
N ALA A 340 9.31 -5.98 2.37
CA ALA A 340 10.06 -4.80 1.97
C ALA A 340 9.46 -4.12 0.73
N GLN A 341 9.08 -4.88 -0.29
CA GLN A 341 8.38 -4.39 -1.48
C GLN A 341 7.07 -3.65 -1.12
N CYS A 342 6.20 -4.28 -0.32
CA CYS A 342 4.94 -3.67 0.11
C CYS A 342 5.16 -2.41 0.95
N ILE A 343 6.14 -2.43 1.85
CA ILE A 343 6.53 -1.25 2.62
C ILE A 343 7.02 -0.15 1.68
N GLY A 344 7.90 -0.44 0.71
CA GLY A 344 8.40 0.54 -0.26
C GLY A 344 7.31 1.29 -1.02
N GLY A 345 6.25 0.60 -1.45
CA GLY A 345 5.06 1.23 -2.03
C GLY A 345 4.30 2.11 -1.03
N LEU A 346 4.00 1.58 0.17
CA LEU A 346 3.38 2.36 1.25
C LEU A 346 4.27 3.51 1.76
N LEU A 347 5.58 3.48 1.47
CA LEU A 347 6.51 4.57 1.73
C LEU A 347 6.49 5.64 0.65
N SER A 348 5.94 5.40 -0.54
CA SER A 348 6.00 6.32 -1.67
C SER A 348 4.65 6.77 -2.23
N VAL A 349 3.53 6.65 -1.52
CA VAL A 349 2.23 7.22 -1.95
C VAL A 349 2.37 8.72 -2.26
N MET A 350 2.21 9.10 -3.53
CA MET A 350 2.29 10.48 -4.04
C MET A 350 0.93 11.03 -4.50
N VAL A 351 -0.06 10.17 -4.70
CA VAL A 351 -1.38 10.51 -5.21
C VAL A 351 -2.42 9.75 -4.41
N GLN A 352 -3.46 10.41 -3.92
CA GLN A 352 -4.58 9.78 -3.22
C GLN A 352 -5.93 10.09 -3.85
N GLU A 353 -6.90 9.22 -3.61
CA GLU A 353 -8.30 9.39 -4.01
C GLU A 353 -8.48 9.73 -5.52
N LEU A 354 -7.56 9.25 -6.38
CA LEU A 354 -7.52 9.58 -7.81
C LEU A 354 -8.78 9.10 -8.53
N ARG A 355 -9.41 10.04 -9.23
CA ARG A 355 -10.53 9.80 -10.15
C ARG A 355 -10.20 10.35 -11.52
N VAL A 356 -10.32 9.52 -12.55
CA VAL A 356 -10.24 9.94 -13.95
C VAL A 356 -11.66 10.20 -14.44
N LYS A 357 -11.90 11.38 -15.01
CA LYS A 357 -13.14 11.78 -15.68
C LYS A 357 -12.94 11.63 -17.19
N ILE A 358 -13.89 11.01 -17.88
CA ILE A 358 -13.85 10.78 -19.32
C ILE A 358 -15.16 11.29 -19.93
N GLU A 359 -15.05 12.01 -21.06
CA GLU A 359 -16.17 12.60 -21.78
C GLU A 359 -16.02 12.42 -23.29
N CYS A 360 -17.05 11.90 -23.96
CA CYS A 360 -17.13 11.82 -25.41
C CYS A 360 -17.35 13.20 -26.03
N VAL A 361 -16.37 13.70 -26.77
CA VAL A 361 -16.40 15.05 -27.37
C VAL A 361 -17.44 15.11 -28.49
N HIS A 362 -17.42 14.15 -29.42
CA HIS A 362 -18.36 14.14 -30.54
C HIS A 362 -19.75 13.61 -30.12
N PRO A 363 -20.88 14.24 -30.52
CA PRO A 363 -22.22 13.88 -30.04
C PRO A 363 -22.66 12.44 -30.34
N MET A 364 -22.19 11.86 -31.45
CA MET A 364 -22.56 10.50 -31.89
C MET A 364 -21.67 9.38 -31.32
N LEU A 365 -20.61 9.71 -30.58
CA LEU A 365 -19.78 8.68 -29.91
C LEU A 365 -20.50 8.10 -28.70
N LYS A 366 -20.24 6.82 -28.44
CA LYS A 366 -20.69 6.13 -27.22
C LYS A 366 -19.53 5.39 -26.57
N ILE A 367 -19.52 5.39 -25.25
CA ILE A 367 -18.64 4.54 -24.45
C ILE A 367 -19.31 3.16 -24.35
N GLY A 368 -18.69 2.14 -24.92
CA GLY A 368 -19.21 0.77 -24.94
C GLY A 368 -18.87 0.01 -23.66
N SER A 369 -17.60 0.02 -23.26
CA SER A 369 -17.13 -0.58 -22.00
C SER A 369 -15.81 0.03 -21.55
N VAL A 370 -15.46 -0.17 -20.27
CA VAL A 370 -14.11 0.06 -19.75
C VAL A 370 -13.57 -1.24 -19.18
N LYS A 371 -12.32 -1.56 -19.52
CA LYS A 371 -11.62 -2.75 -19.00
C LYS A 371 -10.65 -2.33 -17.89
N ALA A 372 -10.79 -2.99 -16.74
CA ALA A 372 -10.13 -2.75 -15.45
C ALA A 372 -10.60 -1.50 -14.66
N GLY A 373 -10.45 -1.58 -13.32
CA GLY A 373 -10.84 -0.55 -12.36
C GLY A 373 -12.31 -0.62 -11.89
N SER A 374 -12.60 0.06 -10.78
CA SER A 374 -13.98 0.41 -10.41
C SER A 374 -14.41 1.61 -11.26
N TYR A 375 -15.58 1.53 -11.90
CA TYR A 375 -16.04 2.59 -12.78
C TYR A 375 -17.55 2.82 -12.72
N ARG A 376 -17.94 4.05 -13.08
CA ARG A 376 -19.32 4.47 -13.28
C ARG A 376 -19.40 5.27 -14.57
N PHE A 377 -20.16 4.76 -15.54
CA PHE A 377 -20.32 5.36 -16.87
C PHE A 377 -21.79 5.47 -17.24
N ASP A 378 -22.13 6.63 -17.78
CA ASP A 378 -23.26 6.83 -18.68
C ASP A 378 -22.78 6.61 -20.13
N SER A 379 -23.70 6.67 -21.11
CA SER A 379 -23.37 6.40 -22.52
C SER A 379 -22.32 7.33 -23.16
N ARG A 380 -22.03 8.50 -22.57
CA ARG A 380 -21.10 9.51 -23.10
C ARG A 380 -20.11 10.09 -22.08
N THR A 381 -20.29 9.85 -20.79
CA THR A 381 -19.47 10.42 -19.72
C THR A 381 -19.30 9.41 -18.61
N GLY A 382 -18.19 9.48 -17.88
CA GLY A 382 -18.08 8.71 -16.64
C GLY A 382 -16.77 8.93 -15.92
N SER A 383 -16.59 8.13 -14.87
CA SER A 383 -15.43 8.20 -14.00
C SER A 383 -14.89 6.83 -13.64
N ILE A 384 -13.56 6.71 -13.66
CA ILE A 384 -12.81 5.57 -13.14
C ILE A 384 -12.27 5.96 -11.76
N GLU A 385 -12.55 5.13 -10.75
CA GLU A 385 -12.02 5.26 -9.40
C GLU A 385 -10.72 4.46 -9.32
N VAL A 386 -9.59 5.17 -9.34
CA VAL A 386 -8.24 4.58 -9.38
C VAL A 386 -7.67 4.37 -7.97
N GLY A 387 -8.00 5.26 -7.04
CA GLY A 387 -7.54 5.22 -5.65
C GLY A 387 -6.16 5.85 -5.47
N ASP A 388 -5.29 5.21 -4.72
CA ASP A 388 -3.98 5.75 -4.35
C ASP A 388 -2.87 5.16 -5.25
N LEU A 389 -1.93 6.01 -5.70
CA LEU A 389 -0.74 5.62 -6.47
C LEU A 389 0.56 5.88 -5.69
N TYR A 390 1.47 4.92 -5.77
CA TYR A 390 2.85 5.04 -5.31
C TYR A 390 3.68 5.86 -6.33
N ALA A 391 4.82 6.39 -5.91
CA ALA A 391 5.72 7.12 -6.79
C ALA A 391 6.14 6.24 -7.97
N GLU A 392 6.08 6.81 -9.18
CA GLU A 392 6.35 6.12 -10.44
C GLU A 392 5.43 4.93 -10.77
N GLU A 393 4.37 4.69 -9.98
CA GLU A 393 3.36 3.67 -10.30
C GLU A 393 2.58 4.09 -11.56
N GLU A 394 2.40 3.13 -12.46
CA GLU A 394 1.64 3.30 -13.69
C GLU A 394 0.33 2.52 -13.66
N ARG A 395 -0.77 3.16 -14.11
CA ARG A 395 -2.07 2.50 -14.31
C ARG A 395 -2.57 2.71 -15.73
N ASN A 396 -2.87 1.59 -16.38
CA ASN A 396 -3.39 1.55 -17.74
C ASN A 396 -4.86 1.12 -17.73
N PHE A 397 -5.72 1.85 -18.45
CA PHE A 397 -7.15 1.56 -18.62
C PHE A 397 -7.49 1.56 -20.11
N LEU A 398 -8.24 0.56 -20.59
CA LEU A 398 -8.81 0.60 -21.94
C LEU A 398 -10.26 1.06 -21.88
N VAL A 399 -10.58 2.07 -22.67
CA VAL A 399 -11.94 2.56 -22.92
C VAL A 399 -12.32 2.14 -24.34
N ASN A 400 -13.35 1.31 -24.48
CA ASN A 400 -13.89 0.91 -25.77
C ASN A 400 -14.98 1.88 -26.21
N LEU A 401 -14.91 2.32 -27.48
CA LEU A 401 -15.81 3.30 -28.08
C LEU A 401 -16.47 2.74 -29.34
N ASP A 402 -17.72 3.13 -29.56
CA ASP A 402 -18.35 2.99 -30.88
C ASP A 402 -18.09 4.26 -31.68
N VAL A 403 -17.17 4.19 -32.66
CA VAL A 403 -16.86 5.27 -33.59
C VAL A 403 -17.88 5.24 -34.74
N PRO A 404 -18.71 6.28 -34.91
CA PRO A 404 -19.77 6.32 -35.91
C PRO A 404 -19.24 6.63 -37.32
N VAL A 405 -20.07 6.38 -38.33
CA VAL A 405 -19.93 7.00 -39.66
C VAL A 405 -20.11 8.52 -39.52
N VAL A 406 -19.36 9.31 -40.31
CA VAL A 406 -19.48 10.77 -40.33
C VAL A 406 -19.33 11.30 -41.75
N ASP A 407 -20.38 11.98 -42.23
CA ASP A 407 -20.47 12.60 -43.56
C ASP A 407 -19.75 13.97 -43.64
N GLY A 408 -18.83 14.23 -42.71
CA GLY A 408 -18.17 15.53 -42.52
C GLY A 408 -16.97 15.75 -43.45
N VAL A 409 -16.64 17.03 -43.66
CA VAL A 409 -15.43 17.46 -44.40
C VAL A 409 -14.16 17.30 -43.55
N LEU A 410 -14.26 17.45 -42.22
CA LEU A 410 -13.11 17.44 -41.30
C LEU A 410 -12.36 16.10 -41.31
N ASP A 411 -11.06 16.16 -41.60
CA ASP A 411 -10.16 14.99 -41.62
C ASP A 411 -9.77 14.51 -40.22
N THR A 412 -10.23 15.15 -39.14
CA THR A 412 -9.90 14.81 -37.75
C THR A 412 -11.15 14.77 -36.88
N MET A 413 -11.24 13.76 -36.02
CA MET A 413 -12.33 13.57 -35.06
C MET A 413 -11.78 13.49 -33.63
N SER A 414 -12.26 14.37 -32.75
CA SER A 414 -12.04 14.26 -31.32
C SER A 414 -12.92 13.16 -30.72
N LEU A 415 -12.28 12.20 -30.05
CA LEU A 415 -12.92 11.06 -29.41
C LEU A 415 -13.29 11.37 -27.96
N LEU A 416 -12.27 11.48 -27.11
CA LEU A 416 -12.41 11.62 -25.66
C LEU A 416 -11.66 12.83 -25.15
N LYS A 417 -12.27 13.52 -24.19
CA LYS A 417 -11.58 14.40 -23.26
C LYS A 417 -11.32 13.62 -21.97
N VAL A 418 -10.08 13.66 -21.50
CA VAL A 418 -9.64 13.02 -20.26
C VAL A 418 -9.21 14.10 -19.27
N GLY A 419 -9.85 14.10 -18.11
CA GLY A 419 -9.48 14.90 -16.96
C GLY A 419 -9.16 13.99 -15.77
N CYS A 420 -8.37 14.44 -14.81
CA CYS A 420 -8.19 13.71 -13.56
C CYS A 420 -8.23 14.65 -12.34
N VAL A 421 -8.71 14.12 -11.22
CA VAL A 421 -8.79 14.82 -9.94
C VAL A 421 -8.22 13.92 -8.88
N TYR A 422 -7.29 14.43 -8.09
CA TYR A 422 -6.67 13.68 -7.00
C TYR A 422 -6.38 14.58 -5.80
N ARG A 423 -6.03 13.96 -4.69
CA ARG A 423 -5.58 14.62 -3.48
C ARG A 423 -4.08 14.40 -3.29
N ASP A 424 -3.36 15.49 -3.07
CA ASP A 424 -1.95 15.44 -2.71
C ASP A 424 -1.83 14.98 -1.23
N PRO A 425 -1.09 13.89 -0.93
CA PRO A 425 -1.02 13.35 0.43
C PRO A 425 -0.19 14.20 1.41
N VAL A 426 0.63 15.13 0.90
CA VAL A 426 1.50 16.03 1.68
C VAL A 426 0.78 17.34 1.98
N THR A 427 0.32 18.05 0.95
CA THR A 427 -0.38 19.34 1.12
C THR A 427 -1.84 19.15 1.56
N LYS A 428 -2.42 17.97 1.30
CA LYS A 428 -3.83 17.61 1.51
C LYS A 428 -4.82 18.36 0.61
N GLU A 429 -4.32 19.16 -0.33
CA GLU A 429 -5.11 19.90 -1.31
C GLU A 429 -5.61 18.98 -2.43
N THR A 430 -6.68 19.40 -3.10
CA THR A 430 -7.22 18.70 -4.28
C THR A 430 -6.65 19.33 -5.54
N VAL A 431 -6.00 18.53 -6.37
CA VAL A 431 -5.47 18.91 -7.67
C VAL A 431 -6.46 18.45 -8.74
N ASP A 432 -7.05 19.41 -9.46
CA ASP A 432 -7.89 19.14 -10.64
C ASP A 432 -7.09 19.45 -11.92
N LEU A 433 -6.96 18.43 -12.78
CA LEU A 433 -6.32 18.49 -14.09
C LEU A 433 -7.38 18.23 -15.18
N SER A 434 -8.48 18.98 -15.17
CA SER A 434 -9.65 18.87 -16.06
C SER A 434 -9.37 18.87 -17.58
N ASN A 435 -8.17 19.25 -18.01
CA ASN A 435 -7.69 19.16 -19.40
C ASN A 435 -6.40 18.32 -19.48
N SER A 436 -6.37 17.09 -18.94
CA SER A 436 -5.13 16.27 -18.93
C SER A 436 -4.78 15.72 -20.32
N GLY A 437 -5.77 15.47 -21.17
CA GLY A 437 -5.57 15.03 -22.54
C GLY A 437 -6.84 15.07 -23.39
N GLU A 438 -6.67 15.16 -24.71
CA GLU A 438 -7.74 15.02 -25.69
C GLU A 438 -7.30 14.02 -26.76
N VAL A 439 -8.10 12.98 -26.99
CA VAL A 439 -7.81 11.89 -27.91
C VAL A 439 -8.42 12.20 -29.28
N LYS A 440 -7.61 12.15 -30.33
CA LYS A 440 -8.03 12.44 -31.71
C LYS A 440 -7.60 11.32 -32.65
N ILE A 441 -8.40 11.09 -33.67
CA ILE A 441 -8.07 10.22 -34.81
C ILE A 441 -8.31 10.96 -36.11
N LEU A 442 -7.63 10.53 -37.17
CA LEU A 442 -7.91 10.99 -38.52
C LEU A 442 -9.10 10.21 -39.11
N ARG A 443 -9.87 10.87 -39.99
CA ARG A 443 -11.04 10.32 -40.69
C ARG A 443 -10.85 10.42 -42.21
N PRO A 444 -9.88 9.70 -42.82
CA PRO A 444 -9.61 9.78 -44.26
C PRO A 444 -10.82 9.28 -45.09
N VAL A 445 -10.83 9.63 -46.38
CA VAL A 445 -11.84 9.16 -47.35
C VAL A 445 -11.49 7.76 -47.86
N LEU A 446 -10.21 7.45 -48.02
CA LEU A 446 -9.70 6.16 -48.49
C LEU A 446 -8.99 5.43 -47.35
N GLU A 447 -8.97 4.10 -47.43
CA GLU A 447 -8.29 3.25 -46.46
C GLU A 447 -6.77 3.30 -46.66
N GLN A 448 -6.06 3.93 -45.72
CA GLN A 448 -4.62 3.77 -45.57
C GLN A 448 -4.35 2.58 -44.65
N ARG A 449 -3.21 1.92 -44.81
CA ARG A 449 -2.80 0.81 -43.93
C ARG A 449 -2.52 1.38 -42.52
N PRO A 450 -3.39 1.16 -41.51
CA PRO A 450 -3.30 1.91 -40.27
C PRO A 450 -2.17 1.38 -39.39
N VAL A 451 -1.45 2.28 -38.73
CA VAL A 451 -0.45 1.92 -37.72
C VAL A 451 -1.19 1.62 -36.42
N VAL A 452 -1.01 0.39 -35.92
CA VAL A 452 -1.55 -0.05 -34.62
C VAL A 452 -0.64 0.43 -33.49
N SER A 453 -1.21 1.02 -32.44
CA SER A 453 -0.45 1.39 -31.23
C SER A 453 0.02 0.14 -30.49
N VAL A 454 1.34 0.03 -30.30
CA VAL A 454 1.97 -1.03 -29.52
C VAL A 454 1.59 -0.91 -28.04
N GLU A 455 1.36 0.29 -27.54
CA GLU A 455 0.89 0.56 -26.18
C GLU A 455 -0.51 -0.02 -25.95
N VAL A 456 -1.42 0.16 -26.92
CA VAL A 456 -2.77 -0.44 -26.86
C VAL A 456 -2.70 -1.96 -26.99
N ASP A 457 -1.88 -2.51 -27.90
CA ASP A 457 -1.70 -3.96 -28.04
C ASP A 457 -1.13 -4.59 -26.75
N ARG A 458 -0.08 -3.99 -26.15
CA ARG A 458 0.48 -4.36 -24.83
C ARG A 458 -0.61 -4.46 -23.74
N GLN A 459 -1.51 -3.49 -23.67
CA GLN A 459 -2.58 -3.51 -22.68
C GLN A 459 -3.67 -4.55 -23.02
N LYS A 460 -3.96 -4.77 -24.31
CA LYS A 460 -4.88 -5.85 -24.75
C LYS A 460 -4.33 -7.24 -24.42
N ILE A 461 -3.06 -7.53 -24.68
CA ILE A 461 -2.46 -8.84 -24.35
C ILE A 461 -2.40 -9.09 -22.84
N ARG A 462 -2.11 -8.05 -22.04
CA ARG A 462 -2.11 -8.14 -20.57
C ARG A 462 -3.49 -8.48 -20.01
N LEU A 463 -4.53 -7.80 -20.49
CA LEU A 463 -5.92 -8.09 -20.11
C LEU A 463 -6.32 -9.50 -20.54
N ARG A 464 -5.96 -9.92 -21.75
CA ARG A 464 -6.24 -11.27 -22.28
C ARG A 464 -5.56 -12.37 -21.45
N ALA A 465 -4.30 -12.16 -21.04
CA ALA A 465 -3.59 -13.07 -20.15
C ALA A 465 -4.28 -13.18 -18.78
N ALA A 466 -4.68 -12.05 -18.18
CA ALA A 466 -5.41 -12.05 -16.91
C ALA A 466 -6.81 -12.69 -17.02
N GLU A 467 -7.53 -12.46 -18.12
CA GLU A 467 -8.80 -13.13 -18.46
C GLU A 467 -8.59 -14.66 -18.53
N ALA A 468 -7.58 -15.12 -19.28
CA ALA A 468 -7.24 -16.54 -19.42
C ALA A 468 -6.79 -17.21 -18.11
N ILE A 469 -5.98 -16.53 -17.27
CA ILE A 469 -5.59 -17.01 -15.93
C ILE A 469 -6.83 -17.13 -15.03
N SER A 470 -7.78 -16.20 -15.14
CA SER A 470 -9.03 -16.23 -14.36
C SER A 470 -9.98 -17.36 -14.81
N GLU A 471 -10.08 -17.61 -16.12
CA GLU A 471 -10.83 -18.74 -16.68
C GLU A 471 -10.20 -20.09 -16.31
N ALA A 472 -8.88 -20.23 -16.48
CA ALA A 472 -8.13 -21.42 -16.10
C ALA A 472 -8.26 -21.71 -14.60
N ARG A 473 -8.28 -20.68 -13.73
CA ARG A 473 -8.64 -20.83 -12.31
C ARG A 473 -10.02 -21.48 -12.16
N VAL A 474 -11.06 -20.94 -12.81
CA VAL A 474 -12.44 -21.46 -12.69
C VAL A 474 -12.56 -22.91 -13.17
N LEU A 475 -11.83 -23.31 -14.21
CA LEU A 475 -11.76 -24.70 -14.68
C LEU A 475 -11.02 -25.60 -13.66
N ALA A 476 -9.88 -25.17 -13.15
CA ALA A 476 -9.11 -25.90 -12.14
C ALA A 476 -9.87 -26.10 -10.82
N GLU A 477 -10.64 -25.10 -10.36
CA GLU A 477 -11.55 -25.22 -9.19
C GLU A 477 -12.64 -26.29 -9.39
N ARG A 478 -13.09 -26.50 -10.62
CA ARG A 478 -14.05 -27.55 -11.00
C ARG A 478 -13.39 -28.92 -11.16
N GLY A 479 -12.06 -28.99 -11.10
CA GLY A 479 -11.26 -30.18 -11.35
C GLY A 479 -10.86 -30.41 -12.81
N ASP A 480 -11.26 -29.53 -13.73
CA ASP A 480 -10.88 -29.58 -15.14
C ASP A 480 -9.52 -28.91 -15.37
N LEU A 481 -8.46 -29.61 -14.93
CA LEU A 481 -7.08 -29.15 -15.10
C LEU A 481 -6.63 -29.20 -16.57
N THR A 482 -7.17 -30.13 -17.35
CA THR A 482 -6.85 -30.27 -18.78
C THR A 482 -7.40 -29.08 -19.58
N GLY A 483 -8.67 -28.70 -19.35
CA GLY A 483 -9.25 -27.49 -19.90
C GLY A 483 -8.50 -26.24 -19.44
N ALA A 484 -8.15 -26.14 -18.15
CA ALA A 484 -7.37 -25.03 -17.62
C ALA A 484 -6.01 -24.84 -18.33
N VAL A 485 -5.23 -25.91 -18.49
CA VAL A 485 -3.94 -25.87 -19.21
C VAL A 485 -4.12 -25.55 -20.70
N SER A 486 -5.19 -26.04 -21.33
CA SER A 486 -5.52 -25.78 -22.74
C SER A 486 -5.88 -24.31 -23.01
N VAL A 487 -6.65 -23.67 -22.12
CA VAL A 487 -6.96 -22.23 -22.18
C VAL A 487 -5.67 -21.40 -22.11
N LEU A 488 -4.76 -21.74 -21.19
CA LEU A 488 -3.48 -21.05 -21.05
C LEU A 488 -2.57 -21.23 -22.26
N GLU A 489 -2.50 -22.42 -22.86
CA GLU A 489 -1.66 -22.67 -24.05
C GLU A 489 -2.21 -21.94 -25.27
N THR A 490 -3.54 -21.97 -25.44
CA THR A 490 -4.24 -21.22 -26.50
C THR A 490 -3.97 -19.72 -26.35
N CYS A 491 -4.03 -19.19 -25.13
CA CYS A 491 -3.70 -17.79 -24.88
C CYS A 491 -2.24 -17.48 -25.24
N ARG A 492 -1.27 -18.32 -24.82
CA ARG A 492 0.15 -18.14 -25.16
C ARG A 492 0.39 -18.08 -26.67
N GLY A 493 -0.19 -19.00 -27.44
CA GLY A 493 -0.10 -19.01 -28.91
C GLY A 493 -0.72 -17.76 -29.56
N VAL A 494 -1.83 -17.25 -29.00
CA VAL A 494 -2.43 -15.98 -29.46
C VAL A 494 -1.55 -14.78 -29.12
N LEU A 495 -0.88 -14.76 -27.95
CA LEU A 495 0.00 -13.65 -27.56
C LEU A 495 1.24 -13.55 -28.47
N SER A 496 1.83 -14.68 -28.87
CA SER A 496 2.98 -14.68 -29.80
C SER A 496 2.63 -14.14 -31.19
N GLU A 497 1.36 -14.20 -31.61
CA GLU A 497 0.93 -13.75 -32.92
C GLU A 497 0.56 -12.26 -33.02
N THR A 498 0.48 -11.52 -31.88
CA THR A 498 0.16 -10.08 -31.88
C THR A 498 1.34 -9.21 -32.33
N VAL A 499 1.10 -7.91 -32.48
CA VAL A 499 2.14 -6.94 -32.86
C VAL A 499 3.26 -6.92 -31.82
N SER A 500 2.94 -6.86 -30.54
CA SER A 500 3.92 -6.89 -29.44
C SER A 500 4.62 -8.25 -29.33
N GLY A 501 3.90 -9.36 -29.56
CA GLY A 501 4.48 -10.71 -29.57
C GLY A 501 5.55 -10.85 -30.66
N LYS A 502 5.22 -10.50 -31.90
CA LYS A 502 6.15 -10.54 -33.06
C LYS A 502 7.31 -9.55 -32.94
N ALA A 503 7.13 -8.45 -32.22
CA ALA A 503 8.19 -7.49 -31.92
C ALA A 503 9.13 -7.94 -30.78
N GLY A 504 8.86 -9.06 -30.11
CA GLY A 504 9.67 -9.55 -28.97
C GLY A 504 9.53 -8.67 -27.72
N ASP A 505 8.35 -8.06 -27.52
CA ASP A 505 8.13 -7.12 -26.43
C ASP A 505 8.32 -7.74 -25.03
N ALA A 506 9.02 -7.04 -24.15
CA ALA A 506 9.39 -7.53 -22.82
C ALA A 506 8.17 -7.88 -21.94
N LEU A 507 7.05 -7.15 -22.06
CA LEU A 507 5.83 -7.48 -21.34
C LEU A 507 5.22 -8.76 -21.92
N CYS A 508 5.18 -8.92 -23.24
CA CYS A 508 4.67 -10.14 -23.89
C CYS A 508 5.48 -11.38 -23.49
N VAL A 509 6.81 -11.27 -23.45
CA VAL A 509 7.71 -12.35 -22.97
C VAL A 509 7.43 -12.70 -21.51
N SER A 510 7.29 -11.69 -20.64
CA SER A 510 6.96 -11.89 -19.21
C SER A 510 5.60 -12.56 -19.02
N LEU A 511 4.56 -12.13 -19.75
CA LEU A 511 3.23 -12.75 -19.72
C LEU A 511 3.25 -14.20 -20.22
N CYS A 512 4.04 -14.51 -21.26
CA CYS A 512 4.19 -15.88 -21.74
C CYS A 512 4.88 -16.79 -20.72
N ALA A 513 5.82 -16.26 -19.94
CA ALA A 513 6.45 -16.98 -18.83
C ALA A 513 5.47 -17.19 -17.65
N GLU A 514 4.70 -16.17 -17.26
CA GLU A 514 3.66 -16.26 -16.22
C GLU A 514 2.58 -17.28 -16.58
N LEU A 515 2.09 -17.27 -17.82
CA LEU A 515 1.13 -18.26 -18.32
C LEU A 515 1.72 -19.68 -18.26
N LYS A 516 3.01 -19.84 -18.58
CA LYS A 516 3.70 -21.14 -18.49
C LYS A 516 3.86 -21.64 -17.05
N GLU A 517 4.32 -20.79 -16.12
CA GLU A 517 4.42 -21.19 -14.70
C GLU A 517 3.03 -21.50 -14.14
N THR A 518 1.99 -20.78 -14.57
CA THR A 518 0.60 -21.09 -14.21
C THR A 518 0.16 -22.49 -14.69
N GLN A 519 0.55 -22.90 -15.91
CA GLN A 519 0.29 -24.26 -16.41
C GLN A 519 1.02 -25.33 -15.59
N GLU A 520 2.31 -25.10 -15.29
CA GLU A 520 3.12 -26.02 -14.48
C GLU A 520 2.53 -26.19 -13.07
N ARG A 521 2.04 -25.10 -12.48
CA ARG A 521 1.32 -25.09 -11.19
C ARG A 521 -0.13 -25.63 -11.27
N MET A 522 -0.61 -26.02 -12.44
CA MET A 522 -1.88 -26.73 -12.66
C MET A 522 -1.69 -28.20 -13.08
N ALA A 523 -0.45 -28.71 -13.12
CA ALA A 523 -0.13 -30.07 -13.59
C ALA A 523 -0.83 -31.22 -12.82
N SER A 524 -1.23 -30.98 -11.57
CA SER A 524 -2.08 -31.92 -10.81
C SER A 524 -2.92 -31.18 -9.78
N ARG A 525 -4.00 -31.83 -9.32
CA ARG A 525 -4.89 -31.28 -8.28
C ARG A 525 -4.14 -30.95 -6.99
N GLN A 526 -3.19 -31.79 -6.60
CA GLN A 526 -2.38 -31.57 -5.41
C GLN A 526 -1.51 -30.31 -5.54
N VAL A 527 -0.81 -30.13 -6.66
CA VAL A 527 0.05 -28.95 -6.92
C VAL A 527 -0.80 -27.67 -6.98
N TYR A 528 -1.96 -27.74 -7.64
CA TYR A 528 -2.88 -26.62 -7.70
C TYR A 528 -3.43 -26.24 -6.32
N GLU A 529 -3.87 -27.22 -5.52
CA GLU A 529 -4.36 -26.97 -4.16
C GLU A 529 -3.25 -26.49 -3.21
N SER A 530 -2.01 -26.97 -3.34
CA SER A 530 -0.91 -26.63 -2.41
C SER A 530 -0.22 -25.29 -2.70
N SER A 531 -0.13 -24.86 -3.97
CA SER A 531 0.48 -23.56 -4.29
C SER A 531 -0.05 -22.88 -5.54
N GLY A 532 -0.52 -23.63 -6.55
CA GLY A 532 -1.03 -23.04 -7.79
C GLY A 532 -2.20 -22.07 -7.61
N ARG A 533 -3.15 -22.39 -6.72
CA ARG A 533 -4.27 -21.52 -6.33
C ARG A 533 -3.78 -20.17 -5.78
N ALA A 534 -2.85 -20.20 -4.82
CA ALA A 534 -2.34 -19.00 -4.18
C ALA A 534 -1.47 -18.17 -5.14
N TYR A 535 -0.64 -18.83 -5.94
CA TYR A 535 0.12 -18.19 -7.03
C TYR A 535 -0.81 -17.47 -8.02
N VAL A 536 -1.87 -18.14 -8.50
CA VAL A 536 -2.86 -17.57 -9.43
C VAL A 536 -3.61 -16.38 -8.83
N LEU A 537 -3.99 -16.45 -7.55
CA LEU A 537 -4.71 -15.35 -6.89
C LEU A 537 -3.82 -14.13 -6.60
N ALA A 538 -2.54 -14.34 -6.26
CA ALA A 538 -1.55 -13.25 -6.21
C ALA A 538 -1.26 -12.71 -7.62
N GLY A 539 -1.21 -13.61 -8.60
CA GLY A 539 -1.28 -13.38 -10.04
C GLY A 539 -2.27 -12.29 -10.42
N LEU A 540 -3.55 -12.61 -10.22
CA LEU A 540 -4.69 -11.78 -10.56
C LEU A 540 -4.78 -10.51 -9.70
N SER A 541 -4.41 -10.56 -8.42
CA SER A 541 -4.36 -9.34 -7.59
C SER A 541 -3.38 -8.32 -8.15
N SER A 542 -2.19 -8.76 -8.57
CA SER A 542 -1.20 -7.89 -9.22
C SER A 542 -1.67 -7.34 -10.56
N HIS A 543 -2.38 -8.13 -11.38
CA HIS A 543 -2.94 -7.66 -12.67
C HIS A 543 -4.16 -6.75 -12.52
N SER A 544 -4.99 -6.95 -11.49
CA SER A 544 -6.11 -6.06 -11.16
C SER A 544 -5.60 -4.69 -10.73
N TRP A 545 -4.65 -4.68 -9.79
CA TRP A 545 -4.07 -3.46 -9.23
C TRP A 545 -2.87 -2.91 -10.01
N GLN A 546 -2.39 -3.56 -11.07
CA GLN A 546 -1.17 -3.19 -11.80
C GLN A 546 -0.02 -2.78 -10.86
N ARG A 547 0.22 -3.64 -9.86
CA ARG A 547 1.07 -3.38 -8.70
C ARG A 547 1.76 -4.66 -8.26
N ALA A 548 3.03 -4.60 -7.93
CA ALA A 548 3.80 -5.81 -7.64
C ALA A 548 3.31 -6.53 -6.37
N THR A 549 3.11 -7.84 -6.46
CA THR A 549 2.82 -8.76 -5.35
C THR A 549 3.89 -9.84 -5.29
N ALA A 550 4.18 -10.40 -4.11
CA ALA A 550 5.02 -11.61 -4.07
C ALA A 550 4.23 -12.83 -4.56
N ARG A 551 4.91 -13.68 -5.34
CA ARG A 551 4.35 -14.86 -6.00
C ARG A 551 5.40 -15.99 -6.00
N GLY A 552 5.31 -16.93 -5.07
CA GLY A 552 6.15 -18.13 -5.11
C GLY A 552 7.64 -17.89 -4.79
N ASP A 553 8.48 -18.88 -5.09
CA ASP A 553 9.94 -18.78 -4.91
C ASP A 553 10.57 -17.89 -5.99
N MET A 554 11.18 -16.78 -5.57
CA MET A 554 11.68 -15.72 -6.47
C MET A 554 13.10 -15.99 -6.98
N SER A 555 13.44 -17.25 -7.27
CA SER A 555 14.76 -17.64 -7.78
C SER A 555 14.82 -17.58 -9.30
N ASP A 556 15.40 -16.47 -9.78
CA ASP A 556 15.94 -16.25 -11.13
C ASP A 556 14.97 -15.95 -12.29
N THR A 557 15.38 -14.97 -13.12
CA THR A 557 14.93 -14.58 -14.47
C THR A 557 13.61 -13.83 -14.70
N THR A 558 12.58 -13.87 -13.85
CA THR A 558 11.34 -13.08 -14.12
C THR A 558 11.38 -11.70 -13.48
N THR A 559 11.61 -10.64 -14.27
CA THR A 559 11.45 -9.25 -13.82
C THR A 559 10.05 -9.06 -13.22
N MET A 560 9.98 -8.68 -11.94
CA MET A 560 8.71 -8.47 -11.26
C MET A 560 7.96 -7.30 -11.88
N SER A 561 6.92 -7.62 -12.62
CA SER A 561 6.03 -6.62 -13.23
C SER A 561 5.45 -5.69 -12.16
N TYR A 562 5.35 -4.40 -12.51
CA TYR A 562 4.81 -3.34 -11.66
C TYR A 562 5.58 -3.03 -10.36
N GLN A 563 6.88 -3.38 -10.25
CA GLN A 563 7.74 -2.81 -9.21
C GLN A 563 8.09 -1.36 -9.52
N THR A 564 8.01 -0.47 -8.52
CA THR A 564 8.52 0.90 -8.60
C THR A 564 9.89 1.00 -7.95
N GLN A 565 10.67 2.06 -8.26
CA GLN A 565 12.03 2.21 -7.72
C GLN A 565 12.06 2.17 -6.18
N SER A 566 11.09 2.82 -5.53
CA SER A 566 10.97 2.80 -4.06
C SER A 566 10.76 1.39 -3.47
N MET A 567 10.15 0.47 -4.22
CA MET A 567 10.04 -0.93 -3.81
C MET A 567 11.39 -1.64 -3.92
N VAL A 568 12.07 -1.48 -5.05
CA VAL A 568 13.39 -2.07 -5.33
C VAL A 568 14.42 -1.61 -4.30
N ASP A 569 14.45 -0.31 -4.00
CA ASP A 569 15.33 0.29 -2.99
C ASP A 569 15.07 -0.29 -1.59
N MET A 570 13.81 -0.48 -1.22
CA MET A 570 13.43 -1.10 0.06
C MET A 570 13.82 -2.58 0.13
N VAL A 571 13.66 -3.34 -0.95
CA VAL A 571 14.11 -4.75 -1.04
C VAL A 571 15.62 -4.82 -0.85
N ASN A 572 16.39 -4.03 -1.61
CA ASN A 572 17.84 -3.93 -1.52
C ASN A 572 18.31 -3.52 -0.11
N LEU A 573 17.65 -2.53 0.49
CA LEU A 573 17.91 -2.10 1.87
C LEU A 573 17.66 -3.25 2.86
N SER A 574 16.58 -3.99 2.70
CA SER A 574 16.27 -5.12 3.58
C SER A 574 17.38 -6.18 3.51
N GLN A 575 17.84 -6.54 2.30
CA GLN A 575 18.89 -7.54 2.11
C GLN A 575 20.20 -7.10 2.76
N THR A 576 20.62 -5.84 2.57
CA THR A 576 21.84 -5.28 3.21
C THR A 576 21.75 -5.21 4.73
N MET A 577 20.56 -5.09 5.32
CA MET A 577 20.35 -5.13 6.77
C MET A 577 20.52 -6.54 7.40
N THR A 578 20.87 -7.58 6.62
CA THR A 578 20.96 -8.97 7.11
C THR A 578 22.31 -9.67 6.85
N PRO A 579 23.43 -9.25 7.46
CA PRO A 579 24.79 -9.58 6.98
C PRO A 579 25.30 -11.04 7.18
N SER A 580 24.48 -12.03 7.54
CA SER A 580 25.00 -13.34 7.99
C SER A 580 24.24 -14.62 7.60
N ALA A 581 23.13 -14.58 6.85
CA ALA A 581 22.29 -15.78 6.63
C ALA A 581 22.53 -16.52 5.29
N ARG A 582 22.77 -15.83 4.18
CA ARG A 582 22.80 -16.46 2.83
C ARG A 582 23.98 -17.44 2.58
N ARG A 583 25.05 -17.45 3.39
CA ARG A 583 26.22 -18.35 3.16
C ARG A 583 26.08 -19.76 3.74
N LYS A 584 24.92 -20.13 4.32
CA LYS A 584 24.63 -21.51 4.79
C LYS A 584 23.24 -22.05 4.41
N LEU A 585 22.26 -21.18 4.08
CA LEU A 585 20.95 -21.60 3.60
C LEU A 585 20.95 -21.72 2.07
N ARG A 586 21.48 -22.84 1.58
CA ARG A 586 21.45 -23.21 0.14
C ARG A 586 20.54 -24.40 -0.17
N GLN A 587 19.74 -24.83 0.81
CA GLN A 587 18.60 -25.72 0.63
C GLN A 587 17.34 -24.86 0.83
N ALA A 588 16.55 -24.71 -0.23
CA ALA A 588 15.24 -24.09 -0.16
C ALA A 588 14.33 -25.00 0.65
N LEU A 589 13.96 -24.58 1.85
CA LEU A 589 12.96 -25.26 2.67
C LEU A 589 11.60 -24.63 2.37
N THR A 590 10.86 -25.28 1.47
CA THR A 590 9.42 -25.05 1.31
C THR A 590 8.71 -25.37 2.62
N PHE A 591 7.66 -24.62 2.97
CA PHE A 591 6.92 -24.89 4.20
C PHE A 591 6.36 -26.34 4.20
N PRO A 592 6.62 -27.15 5.25
CA PRO A 592 6.07 -28.49 5.32
C PRO A 592 4.55 -28.41 5.51
N ALA A 593 3.80 -29.03 4.58
CA ALA A 593 2.35 -29.15 4.70
C ALA A 593 1.97 -29.95 5.95
N ARG A 594 0.92 -29.55 6.66
CA ARG A 594 0.43 -30.30 7.82
C ARG A 594 0.04 -31.75 7.41
N PRO A 595 0.44 -32.78 8.17
CA PRO A 595 -0.08 -34.12 7.95
C PRO A 595 -1.59 -34.13 8.21
N ARG A 596 -2.38 -34.59 7.25
CA ARG A 596 -3.82 -34.81 7.45
C ARG A 596 -4.01 -35.81 8.59
N ALA A 597 -4.87 -35.45 9.55
CA ALA A 597 -5.41 -36.43 10.49
C ALA A 597 -6.11 -37.54 9.71
N ARG A 598 -5.87 -38.80 10.10
CA ARG A 598 -6.53 -39.99 9.55
C ARG A 598 -7.91 -40.17 10.18
#